data_AF-A0A0C2TAK1-F1
#
_entry.id   AF-A0A0C2TAK1-F1
#
_cell.length_a   1.000
_cell.length_b   1.000
_cell.length_c   1.000
_cell.angle_alpha   90.00
_cell.angle_beta   90.00
_cell.angle_gamma   90.00
#
_symmetry.space_group_name_H-M   'P 1'
#
loop_
_entity.id
_entity.type
_entity.pdbx_description
1 polymer ?
#
loop_
_entity_poly.entity_id
_entity_poly.type
_entity_poly.pdbx_seq_one_letter_code
_entity_poly.pdbx_strand_id
1 'polypeptide(L)'
;MDVVAALGSFMIQSNCFVLDSNLRVKIVFRGPFAWQIRENSIGSSMAVSDFKHESNISAFADLFHKVYFDGDNENLPNRLVEDAIQLIGRCRVKDLKSRPTMENVVKEMETWNLT
;
A
#
# COMPACT_ATOMS: atom_id res chain seq x y z
N MET A 1 19.06 -6.13 8.26
CA MET A 1 18.10 -7.11 7.73
C MET A 1 16.82 -6.33 7.51
N ASP A 2 16.46 -6.05 6.26
CA ASP A 2 15.28 -5.25 5.96
C ASP A 2 14.04 -6.07 6.27
N VAL A 3 13.23 -5.59 7.21
CA VAL A 3 11.97 -6.22 7.59
C VAL A 3 10.96 -5.92 6.49
N VAL A 4 10.83 -6.83 5.51
CA VAL A 4 9.78 -6.79 4.50
C VAL A 4 8.49 -7.29 5.15
N ALA A 5 7.75 -6.39 5.79
CA ALA A 5 6.42 -6.69 6.29
C ALA A 5 5.45 -6.84 5.11
N ALA A 6 4.65 -7.91 5.10
CA ALA A 6 3.60 -8.06 4.13
C ALA A 6 2.47 -7.04 4.39
N LEU A 7 2.14 -6.25 3.36
CA LEU A 7 1.14 -5.19 3.33
C LEU A 7 -0.28 -5.74 3.09
N GLY A 8 -0.41 -6.98 2.62
CA GLY A 8 -1.71 -7.62 2.52
C GLY A 8 -2.20 -7.96 3.90
N SER A 9 -3.17 -7.25 4.45
CA SER A 9 -3.98 -7.69 5.60
C SER A 9 -5.16 -6.74 5.72
N PHE A 10 -6.21 -7.14 6.45
CA PHE A 10 -7.27 -6.27 6.99
C PHE A 10 -6.75 -5.02 7.75
N MET A 11 -5.43 -4.88 7.88
CA MET A 11 -4.69 -3.93 8.71
C MET A 11 -4.28 -2.63 8.04
N ILE A 12 -4.41 -2.49 6.73
CA ILE A 12 -4.17 -1.20 6.06
C ILE A 12 -5.49 -0.45 5.93
N GLN A 13 -5.92 0.10 7.06
CA GLN A 13 -6.97 1.09 7.13
C GLN A 13 -6.33 2.48 7.11
N SER A 14 -7.04 3.48 6.57
CA SER A 14 -6.55 4.87 6.54
C SER A 14 -6.15 5.39 7.94
N ASN A 15 -6.79 4.89 8.99
CA ASN A 15 -6.48 5.20 10.40
C ASN A 15 -5.13 4.66 10.91
N CYS A 16 -4.44 3.81 10.13
CA CYS A 16 -3.10 3.31 10.41
C CYS A 16 -2.00 4.22 9.82
N PHE A 17 -2.38 5.27 9.09
CA PHE A 17 -1.43 6.25 8.56
C PHE A 17 -1.46 7.51 9.41
N VAL A 18 -0.27 7.97 9.78
CA VAL A 18 -0.09 9.28 10.43
C VAL A 18 0.88 10.11 9.62
N LEU A 19 0.60 11.40 9.49
CA LEU A 19 1.53 12.35 8.92
C LEU A 19 2.41 12.89 10.05
N ASP A 20 3.72 12.97 9.81
CA ASP A 20 4.58 13.80 10.65
C ASP A 20 4.51 15.27 10.24
N SER A 21 5.23 16.13 10.97
CA SER A 21 5.26 17.57 10.72
C SER A 21 5.78 17.95 9.34
N ASN A 22 6.44 17.03 8.62
CA ASN A 22 6.96 17.24 7.27
C ASN A 22 6.08 16.58 6.21
N LEU A 23 4.83 16.25 6.54
CA LEU A 23 3.88 15.55 5.67
C LEU A 23 4.36 14.18 5.20
N ARG A 24 5.28 13.54 5.95
CA ARG A 24 5.71 12.18 5.64
C ARG A 24 4.70 11.22 6.25
N VAL A 25 4.16 10.36 5.39
CA VAL A 25 3.26 9.29 5.80
C VAL A 25 4.07 8.21 6.53
N LYS A 26 3.66 7.89 7.76
CA LYS A 26 4.19 6.79 8.55
C LYS A 26 3.09 5.75 8.76
N ILE A 27 3.45 4.48 8.54
CA ILE A 27 2.58 3.34 8.82
C ILE A 27 2.70 3.01 10.30
N VAL A 28 1.58 3.03 11.01
CA VAL A 28 1.50 2.67 12.42
C VAL A 28 0.87 1.28 12.53
N PHE A 29 1.69 0.31 12.91
CA PHE A 29 1.21 -1.01 13.27
C PHE A 29 0.66 -0.97 14.70
N ARG A 30 -0.51 -1.55 14.93
CA ARG A 30 -1.14 -1.67 16.26
C ARG A 30 -1.30 -3.13 16.66
N GLY A 31 -1.38 -3.38 17.96
CA GLY A 31 -1.66 -4.70 18.51
C GLY A 31 -0.51 -5.71 18.33
N PRO A 32 -0.80 -7.01 18.21
CA PRO A 32 0.19 -8.09 18.15
C PRO A 32 1.27 -7.92 17.06
N PHE A 33 0.98 -7.15 16.01
CA PHE A 33 1.92 -6.90 14.91
C PHE A 33 2.98 -5.84 15.25
N ALA A 34 2.65 -4.87 16.11
CA ALA A 34 3.65 -3.93 16.64
C ALA A 34 4.71 -4.66 17.47
N TRP A 35 4.29 -5.72 18.17
CA TRP A 35 5.18 -6.63 18.88
C TRP A 35 6.04 -7.45 17.92
N GLN A 36 5.45 -8.02 16.87
CA GLN A 36 6.17 -8.85 15.89
C GLN A 36 7.23 -8.09 15.07
N ILE A 37 6.93 -6.87 14.59
CA ILE A 37 7.93 -6.04 13.87
C ILE A 37 9.05 -5.61 14.81
N ARG A 38 8.73 -5.34 16.08
CA ARG A 38 9.73 -4.99 17.09
C ARG A 38 10.65 -6.16 17.44
N GLU A 39 10.11 -7.38 17.52
CA GLU A 39 10.87 -8.56 17.99
C GLU A 39 11.57 -9.37 16.90
N ASN A 40 11.47 -9.02 15.60
CA ASN A 40 12.04 -9.81 14.48
C ASN A 40 11.70 -11.32 14.58
N SER A 41 10.56 -11.65 15.20
CA SER A 41 10.38 -12.98 15.79
C SER A 41 10.01 -14.02 14.74
N ILE A 42 10.93 -14.98 14.59
CA ILE A 42 10.76 -16.28 13.96
C ILE A 42 9.55 -16.98 14.61
N GLY A 43 8.48 -17.19 13.83
CA GLY A 43 7.45 -18.17 14.15
C GLY A 43 6.28 -17.64 15.00
N SER A 44 5.33 -16.96 14.35
CA SER A 44 3.96 -16.91 14.83
C SER A 44 3.04 -17.47 13.74
N SER A 45 2.42 -18.63 14.02
CA SER A 45 1.59 -19.38 13.09
C SER A 45 0.18 -18.80 12.89
N MET A 46 -0.05 -17.52 13.20
CA MET A 46 -1.28 -16.84 12.81
C MET A 46 -1.06 -16.14 11.47
N ALA A 47 -1.42 -16.86 10.41
CA ALA A 47 -1.67 -16.36 9.05
C ALA A 47 -0.50 -15.79 8.24
N VAL A 48 0.76 -16.06 8.59
CA VAL A 48 1.91 -15.63 7.75
C VAL A 48 1.96 -16.35 6.39
N SER A 49 1.39 -17.56 6.28
CA SER A 49 1.44 -18.38 5.06
C SER A 49 0.64 -17.83 3.88
N ASP A 50 -0.35 -16.96 4.13
CA ASP A 50 -1.22 -16.43 3.09
C ASP A 50 -0.70 -15.09 2.52
N PHE A 51 0.35 -14.55 3.15
CA PHE A 51 0.92 -13.25 2.82
C PHE A 51 2.12 -13.38 1.88
N LYS A 52 1.84 -13.77 0.63
CA LYS A 52 2.83 -13.65 -0.45
C LYS A 52 3.12 -12.18 -0.71
N HIS A 53 4.38 -11.86 -1.04
CA HIS A 53 4.78 -10.51 -1.43
C HIS A 53 3.88 -9.93 -2.54
N GLU A 54 3.36 -10.80 -3.42
CA GLU A 54 2.44 -10.48 -4.52
C GLU A 54 1.05 -9.99 -4.04
N SER A 55 0.66 -10.27 -2.79
CA SER A 55 -0.56 -9.76 -2.14
C SER A 55 -0.43 -8.30 -1.71
N ASN A 56 0.80 -7.80 -1.54
CA ASN A 56 1.06 -6.42 -1.09
C ASN A 56 0.62 -5.39 -2.13
N ILE A 57 0.73 -5.72 -3.41
CA ILE A 57 0.40 -4.83 -4.52
C ILE A 57 -1.11 -4.57 -4.60
N SER A 58 -1.91 -5.62 -4.44
CA SER A 58 -3.37 -5.46 -4.40
C SER A 58 -3.81 -4.66 -3.17
N ALA A 59 -3.21 -4.90 -2.01
CA ALA A 59 -3.52 -4.17 -0.79
C ALA A 59 -3.13 -2.68 -0.89
N PHE A 60 -1.99 -2.39 -1.52
CA PHE A 60 -1.61 -1.02 -1.86
C PHE A 60 -2.66 -0.36 -2.77
N ALA A 61 -3.12 -1.04 -3.81
CA ALA A 61 -4.12 -0.51 -4.72
C ALA A 61 -5.44 -0.18 -4.00
N ASP A 62 -5.85 -1.04 -3.07
CA ASP A 62 -7.04 -0.84 -2.25
C ASP A 62 -6.90 0.37 -1.33
N LEU A 63 -5.74 0.53 -0.70
CA LEU A 63 -5.45 1.72 0.09
C LEU A 63 -5.44 2.98 -0.78
N PHE A 64 -4.69 2.95 -1.87
CA PHE A 64 -4.49 4.10 -2.74
C PHE A 64 -5.83 4.58 -3.29
N HIS A 65 -6.70 3.65 -3.72
CA HIS A 65 -8.07 3.96 -4.10
C HIS A 65 -8.83 4.70 -2.99
N LYS A 66 -8.78 4.22 -1.75
CA LYS A 66 -9.48 4.88 -0.63
C LYS A 66 -8.96 6.28 -0.36
N VAL A 67 -7.64 6.45 -0.26
CA VAL A 67 -7.02 7.76 0.01
C VAL A 67 -7.30 8.75 -1.12
N TYR A 68 -7.30 8.26 -2.37
CA TYR A 68 -7.38 9.10 -3.56
C TYR A 68 -8.82 9.38 -4.04
N PHE A 69 -9.80 8.54 -3.71
CA PHE A 69 -11.17 8.69 -4.21
C PHE A 69 -12.24 8.80 -3.12
N ASP A 70 -12.00 8.35 -1.88
CA ASP A 70 -12.99 8.46 -0.81
C ASP A 70 -12.88 9.79 -0.02
N GLY A 71 -12.01 10.71 -0.44
CA GLY A 71 -11.90 12.07 0.12
C GLY A 71 -12.60 13.13 -0.74
N ASP A 72 -12.71 14.37 -0.22
CA ASP A 72 -13.27 15.54 -0.93
C ASP A 72 -12.32 16.05 -2.04
N ASN A 73 -12.12 15.22 -3.05
CA ASN A 73 -11.12 15.39 -4.10
C ASN A 73 -11.70 16.03 -5.37
N GLU A 74 -12.59 17.02 -5.21
CA GLU A 74 -13.33 17.67 -6.31
C GLU A 74 -12.44 18.45 -7.30
N ASN A 75 -11.15 18.66 -7.00
CA ASN A 75 -10.25 19.52 -7.78
C ASN A 75 -9.03 18.80 -8.37
N LEU A 76 -9.02 17.47 -8.43
CA LEU A 76 -7.91 16.73 -9.01
C LEU A 76 -7.92 16.81 -10.55
N PRO A 77 -6.77 17.07 -11.21
CA PRO A 77 -6.68 17.07 -12.66
C PRO A 77 -7.17 15.75 -13.26
N ASN A 78 -8.06 15.81 -14.26
CA ASN A 78 -8.66 14.62 -14.90
C ASN A 78 -7.62 13.58 -15.34
N ARG A 79 -6.44 14.04 -15.80
CA ARG A 79 -5.36 13.15 -16.23
C ARG A 79 -4.79 12.31 -15.08
N LEU A 80 -4.59 12.90 -13.89
CA LEU A 80 -4.07 12.16 -12.73
C LEU A 80 -5.09 11.13 -12.22
N VAL A 81 -6.39 11.44 -12.34
CA VAL A 81 -7.46 10.49 -12.04
C VAL A 81 -7.40 9.28 -12.97
N GLU A 82 -7.23 9.49 -14.27
CA GLU A 82 -7.11 8.40 -15.24
C GLU A 82 -5.85 7.55 -14.99
N ASP A 83 -4.69 8.19 -14.80
CA ASP A 83 -3.42 7.51 -14.51
C ASP A 83 -3.53 6.66 -13.22
N ALA A 84 -4.16 7.21 -12.18
CA ALA A 84 -4.41 6.52 -10.91
C ALA A 84 -5.33 5.30 -11.08
N ILE A 85 -6.45 5.45 -11.80
CA ILE A 85 -7.38 4.34 -12.07
C ILE A 85 -6.67 3.21 -12.84
N GLN A 86 -5.87 3.54 -13.85
CA GLN A 86 -5.14 2.54 -14.63
C GLN A 86 -4.10 1.79 -13.81
N LEU A 87 -3.35 2.50 -12.96
CA LEU A 87 -2.39 1.90 -12.04
C LEU A 87 -3.09 0.95 -11.05
N ILE A 88 -4.19 1.40 -10.43
CA ILE A 88 -5.00 0.58 -9.51
C ILE A 88 -5.50 -0.69 -10.22
N GLY A 89 -5.98 -0.56 -11.46
CA GLY A 89 -6.43 -1.69 -12.28
C GLY A 89 -5.33 -2.75 -12.46
N ARG A 90 -4.13 -2.33 -12.86
CA ARG A 90 -2.97 -3.24 -13.03
C ARG A 90 -2.54 -3.90 -11.72
N CYS A 91 -2.61 -3.18 -10.61
CA CYS A 91 -2.26 -3.72 -9.28
C CYS A 91 -3.27 -4.77 -8.78
N ARG A 92 -4.54 -4.69 -9.21
CA ARG A 92 -5.64 -5.59 -8.79
C ARG A 92 -5.85 -6.81 -9.70
N VAL A 93 -5.07 -6.98 -10.77
CA VAL A 93 -5.21 -8.12 -11.70
C VAL A 93 -5.15 -9.45 -10.94
N LYS A 94 -5.98 -10.43 -11.31
CA LYS A 94 -6.02 -11.76 -10.65
C LYS A 94 -4.75 -12.57 -10.88
N ASP A 95 -4.18 -12.48 -12.08
CA ASP A 95 -2.88 -13.10 -12.37
C ASP A 95 -1.76 -12.35 -11.67
N LEU A 96 -1.09 -13.05 -10.74
CA LEU A 96 -0.05 -12.49 -9.88
C LEU A 96 1.18 -12.06 -10.68
N LYS A 97 1.52 -12.79 -11.74
CA LYS A 97 2.69 -12.49 -12.59
C LYS A 97 2.49 -11.25 -13.45
N SER A 98 1.24 -10.89 -13.71
CA SER A 98 0.88 -9.69 -14.48
C SER A 98 0.84 -8.41 -13.62
N ARG A 99 0.92 -8.52 -12.29
CA ARG A 99 0.95 -7.37 -11.40
C ARG A 99 2.32 -6.67 -11.49
N PRO A 100 2.36 -5.32 -11.42
CA PRO A 100 3.63 -4.61 -11.29
C PRO A 100 4.27 -4.90 -9.93
N THR A 101 5.59 -4.78 -9.86
CA THR A 101 6.31 -4.75 -8.58
C THR A 101 6.11 -3.40 -7.89
N MET A 102 6.33 -3.32 -6.58
CA MET A 102 6.23 -2.04 -5.85
C MET A 102 7.23 -1.01 -6.39
N GLU A 103 8.42 -1.46 -6.80
CA GLU A 103 9.41 -0.59 -7.44
C GLU A 103 8.88 0.02 -8.73
N ASN A 104 8.23 -0.77 -9.59
CA ASN A 104 7.62 -0.27 -10.83
C ASN A 104 6.47 0.72 -10.54
N VAL A 105 5.65 0.42 -9.53
CA VAL A 105 4.57 1.30 -9.06
C VAL A 105 5.13 2.65 -8.62
N VAL A 106 6.14 2.65 -7.74
CA VAL A 106 6.76 3.88 -7.23
C VAL A 106 7.38 4.69 -8.35
N LYS A 107 8.19 4.06 -9.22
CA LYS A 107 8.81 4.74 -10.37
C LYS A 107 7.78 5.39 -11.27
N GLU A 108 6.66 4.71 -11.53
CA GLU A 108 5.58 5.28 -12.33
C GLU A 108 4.94 6.49 -11.64
N MET A 109 4.59 6.38 -10.35
CA MET A 109 4.00 7.48 -9.59
C MET A 109 4.93 8.69 -9.47
N GLU A 110 6.24 8.49 -9.39
CA GLU A 110 7.24 9.56 -9.40
C GLU A 110 7.28 10.34 -10.72
N THR A 111 6.79 9.77 -11.83
CA THR A 111 6.67 10.46 -13.12
C THR A 111 5.40 11.29 -13.25
N TRP A 112 4.43 11.13 -12.34
CA TRP A 112 3.20 11.90 -12.39
C TRP A 112 3.48 13.36 -12.04
N ASN A 113 3.11 14.27 -12.94
CA ASN A 113 3.21 15.69 -12.67
C ASN A 113 2.11 16.11 -11.69
N LEU A 114 2.46 16.22 -10.41
CA LEU A 114 1.56 16.65 -9.34
C LEU A 114 1.43 18.19 -9.21
N THR A 115 2.09 18.92 -10.11
CA THR A 115 2.18 20.40 -10.14
C THR A 115 1.33 21.03 -11.23
#